data_AF-A0A3D2XUB1-F1
#
_entry.id   AF-A0A3D2XUB1-F1
#
_cell.length_a   1.000
_cell.length_b   1.000
_cell.length_c   1.000
_cell.angle_alpha   90.00
_cell.angle_beta   90.00
_cell.angle_gamma   90.00
#
_symmetry.space_group_name_H-M   'P 1'
#
loop_
_entity.id
_entity.type
_entity.pdbx_description
1 polymer ?
#
loop_
_entity_poly.entity_id
_entity_poly.type
_entity_poly.pdbx_seq_one_letter_code
_entity_poly.pdbx_strand_id
1 'polypeptide(L)'
;MLKHLCWLFLFTCSWTHAASVWQVSNAGNTVYIGGTLHILSPEDFPLPNAYGVAYNQADELVFETDIAGLNSPRFQQDSRARLTYGDG
;
A
#
# COMPACT_ATOMS: atom_id res chain seq x y z
N MET A 1 14.61 -26.84 -29.95
CA MET A 1 13.48 -25.89 -29.90
C MET A 1 12.85 -25.78 -28.50
N LEU A 2 12.67 -26.88 -27.76
CA LEU A 2 12.09 -26.86 -26.40
C LEU A 2 12.91 -26.08 -25.35
N LYS A 3 14.25 -26.05 -25.47
CA LYS A 3 15.14 -25.28 -24.57
C LYS A 3 14.96 -23.77 -24.71
N HIS A 4 14.84 -23.24 -25.93
CA HIS A 4 14.66 -21.80 -26.15
C HIS A 4 13.28 -21.30 -25.69
N LEU A 5 12.26 -22.16 -25.74
CA LEU A 5 10.94 -21.87 -25.19
C LEU A 5 10.98 -21.71 -23.65
N CYS A 6 11.82 -22.50 -22.98
CA CYS A 6 12.00 -22.44 -21.52
C CYS A 6 12.67 -21.12 -21.07
N TRP A 7 13.63 -20.61 -21.84
CA TRP A 7 14.25 -19.30 -21.59
C TRP A 7 13.30 -18.13 -21.86
N LEU A 8 12.39 -18.25 -22.83
CA LEU A 8 11.36 -17.25 -23.08
C LEU A 8 10.32 -17.18 -21.95
N PHE A 9 9.97 -18.32 -21.36
CA PHE A 9 8.99 -18.45 -20.27
C PHE A 9 9.53 -17.96 -18.91
N LEU A 10 10.83 -18.10 -18.68
CA LEU A 10 11.48 -17.58 -17.47
C LEU A 10 11.64 -16.05 -17.48
N PHE A 11 11.63 -15.40 -18.64
CA PHE A 11 11.80 -13.94 -18.75
C PHE A 11 10.51 -13.16 -18.45
N THR A 12 9.34 -13.76 -18.61
CA THR A 12 8.04 -13.10 -18.42
C THR A 12 7.50 -13.16 -16.99
N CYS A 13 8.11 -13.97 -16.11
CA CYS A 13 7.63 -14.18 -14.73
C CYS A 13 8.08 -13.09 -13.74
N SER A 14 9.07 -12.26 -14.09
CA SER A 14 9.80 -11.45 -13.10
C SER A 14 9.23 -10.07 -12.79
N TRP A 15 7.98 -9.75 -13.16
CA TRP A 15 7.47 -8.37 -13.05
C TRP A 15 6.07 -8.26 -12.45
N THR A 16 5.68 -9.18 -11.56
CA THR A 16 4.45 -8.99 -10.78
C THR A 16 4.75 -8.13 -9.55
N HIS A 17 4.63 -6.81 -9.69
CA HIS A 17 4.60 -5.91 -8.52
C HIS A 17 3.16 -5.81 -8.03
N ALA A 18 2.86 -6.45 -6.91
CA ALA A 18 1.57 -6.31 -6.24
C ALA A 18 1.57 -5.02 -5.42
N ALA A 19 0.51 -4.22 -5.55
CA ALA A 19 0.24 -3.15 -4.61
C ALA A 19 -0.14 -3.73 -3.24
N SER A 20 0.08 -2.98 -2.16
CA SER A 20 -0.40 -3.33 -0.81
C SER A 20 -1.91 -3.08 -0.68
N VAL A 21 -2.71 -3.64 -1.59
CA VAL A 21 -4.16 -3.55 -1.60
C VAL A 21 -4.73 -4.95 -1.66
N TRP A 22 -5.55 -5.30 -0.66
CA TRP A 22 -6.25 -6.57 -0.57
C TRP A 22 -7.75 -6.36 -0.71
N GLN A 23 -8.42 -7.24 -1.44
CA GLN A 23 -9.87 -7.29 -1.52
C GLN A 23 -10.39 -8.49 -0.73
N VAL A 24 -11.35 -8.25 0.16
CA VAL A 24 -12.10 -9.28 0.87
C VAL A 24 -13.56 -9.14 0.49
N SER A 25 -14.19 -10.20 0.02
CA SER A 25 -15.60 -10.17 -0.38
C SER A 25 -16.39 -11.30 0.29
N ASN A 26 -17.59 -10.98 0.77
CA ASN A 26 -18.52 -11.94 1.36
C ASN A 26 -19.99 -11.53 1.14
N ALA A 27 -20.80 -12.43 0.60
CA ALA A 27 -22.25 -12.27 0.41
C ALA A 27 -22.63 -10.93 -0.26
N GLY A 28 -21.88 -10.52 -1.29
CA GLY A 28 -22.12 -9.26 -2.03
C GLY A 28 -21.49 -8.01 -1.40
N ASN A 29 -20.89 -8.12 -0.21
CA ASN A 29 -20.13 -7.06 0.42
C ASN A 29 -18.66 -7.17 0.04
N THR A 30 -17.99 -6.02 -0.10
CA THR A 30 -16.56 -5.95 -0.39
C THR A 30 -15.89 -4.97 0.55
N VAL A 31 -14.73 -5.37 1.09
CA VAL A 31 -13.83 -4.52 1.86
C VAL A 31 -12.49 -4.50 1.16
N TYR A 32 -11.96 -3.31 0.93
CA TYR A 32 -10.60 -3.10 0.47
C TYR A 32 -9.71 -2.70 1.64
N ILE A 33 -8.59 -3.39 1.82
CA ILE A 33 -7.57 -3.07 2.82
C ILE A 33 -6.37 -2.52 2.07
N GLY A 34 -6.10 -1.23 2.21
CA GLY A 34 -4.92 -0.57 1.63
C GLY A 34 -3.86 -0.34 2.70
N GLY A 35 -2.76 -1.08 2.66
CA GLY A 35 -1.62 -0.89 3.57
C GLY A 35 -0.75 0.27 3.10
N THR A 36 -0.80 1.40 3.80
CA THR A 36 0.07 2.55 3.53
C THR A 36 1.00 2.81 4.71
N LEU A 37 2.29 3.02 4.47
CA LEU A 37 3.18 3.58 5.48
C LEU A 37 3.06 5.10 5.45
N HIS A 38 2.67 5.73 6.56
CA HIS A 38 2.23 7.12 6.62
C HIS A 38 3.33 8.19 6.58
N ILE A 39 4.34 8.03 5.73
CA ILE A 39 5.20 9.15 5.30
C ILE A 39 5.64 8.91 3.86
N LEU A 40 4.68 9.02 2.92
CA LEU A 40 5.01 9.12 1.51
C LEU A 40 5.32 10.58 1.17
N SER A 41 6.38 10.79 0.41
CA SER A 41 6.73 12.07 -0.18
C SER A 41 5.82 12.36 -1.40
N PRO A 42 5.75 13.62 -1.88
CA PRO A 42 4.97 13.93 -3.08
C PRO A 42 5.42 13.17 -4.33
N GLU A 43 6.69 12.78 -4.42
CA GLU A 43 7.27 12.03 -5.54
C GLU A 43 6.86 10.54 -5.56
N ASP A 44 6.32 10.02 -4.46
CA ASP A 44 5.76 8.66 -4.40
C ASP A 44 4.39 8.54 -5.11
N PHE A 45 3.85 9.66 -5.63
CA PHE A 45 2.64 9.67 -6.47
C PHE A 45 2.98 9.63 -7.97
N PRO A 46 2.17 8.94 -8.80
CA PRO A 46 0.93 8.27 -8.45
C PRO A 46 1.15 6.91 -7.78
N LEU A 47 0.28 6.58 -6.83
CA LEU A 47 0.24 5.24 -6.23
C LEU A 47 -0.06 4.17 -7.30
N PRO A 48 0.31 2.89 -7.04
CA PRO A 48 -0.09 1.78 -7.90
C PRO A 48 -1.60 1.79 -8.19
N ASN A 49 -1.98 1.46 -9.42
CA ASN A 49 -3.36 1.60 -9.92
C ASN A 49 -4.42 0.92 -9.03
N ALA A 50 -4.08 -0.17 -8.34
CA ALA A 50 -4.98 -0.88 -7.43
C ALA A 50 -5.57 0.01 -6.32
N TYR A 51 -4.83 1.03 -5.85
CA TYR A 51 -5.36 1.99 -4.89
C TYR A 51 -6.52 2.80 -5.49
N GLY A 52 -6.35 3.30 -6.72
CA GLY A 52 -7.40 4.03 -7.42
C GLY A 52 -8.64 3.16 -7.68
N VAL A 53 -8.44 1.88 -8.00
CA VAL A 53 -9.54 0.91 -8.16
C VAL A 53 -10.31 0.73 -6.84
N ALA A 54 -9.61 0.52 -5.73
CA ALA A 54 -10.23 0.39 -4.41
C ALA A 54 -10.98 1.66 -4.00
N TYR A 55 -10.37 2.84 -4.14
CA TYR A 55 -11.01 4.11 -3.79
C TYR A 55 -12.26 4.40 -4.62
N ASN A 56 -12.24 4.10 -5.92
CA ASN A 56 -13.38 4.35 -6.80
C ASN A 56 -14.53 3.36 -6.59
N GLN A 57 -14.28 2.18 -6.02
CA GLN A 57 -15.31 1.17 -5.74
C GLN A 57 -15.82 1.21 -4.31
N ALA A 58 -15.13 1.90 -3.40
CA ALA A 58 -15.54 2.01 -2.01
C ALA A 58 -16.64 3.06 -1.84
N ASP A 59 -17.74 2.68 -1.21
CA ASP A 59 -18.82 3.60 -0.81
C ASP A 59 -18.41 4.48 0.38
N GLU A 60 -17.55 3.95 1.26
CA GLU A 60 -17.07 4.63 2.47
C GLU A 60 -15.56 4.40 2.64
N LEU A 61 -14.86 5.45 3.09
CA LEU A 61 -13.44 5.42 3.39
C LEU A 61 -13.21 5.54 4.90
N VAL A 62 -12.61 4.50 5.49
CA VAL A 62 -12.28 4.44 6.92
C VAL A 62 -10.78 4.33 7.09
N PHE A 63 -10.21 5.13 7.98
CA PHE A 63 -8.81 5.08 8.34
C PHE A 63 -8.61 4.34 9.68
N GLU A 64 -7.47 3.68 9.85
CA GLU A 64 -7.12 2.96 11.10
C GLU A 64 -7.03 3.90 12.31
N THR A 65 -6.73 5.18 12.08
CA THR A 65 -6.51 6.18 13.12
C THR A 65 -7.02 7.55 12.70
N ASP A 66 -7.05 8.48 13.65
CA ASP A 66 -7.30 9.89 13.39
C ASP A 66 -6.13 10.52 12.62
N ILE A 67 -6.35 10.78 11.33
CA ILE A 67 -5.37 11.42 10.45
C ILE A 67 -5.08 12.86 10.87
N ALA A 68 -6.05 13.59 11.45
CA ALA A 68 -5.81 14.95 11.92
C ALA A 68 -4.83 14.96 13.10
N GLY A 69 -4.92 13.95 13.97
CA GLY A 69 -4.02 13.74 15.10
C GLY A 69 -2.54 13.60 14.74
N LEU A 70 -2.22 13.14 13.52
CA LEU A 70 -0.85 13.01 13.01
C LEU A 70 -0.12 14.36 12.91
N ASN A 71 -0.86 15.46 12.77
CA ASN A 71 -0.30 16.81 12.72
C ASN A 71 -0.10 17.44 14.11
N SER A 72 -0.49 16.75 15.19
CA SER A 72 -0.37 17.30 16.53
C SER A 72 1.10 17.38 16.99
N PRO A 73 1.49 18.43 17.74
CA PRO A 73 2.83 18.51 18.33
C PRO A 73 3.17 17.30 19.21
N ARG A 74 2.15 16.73 19.89
CA ARG A 74 2.32 15.55 20.73
C ARG A 74 2.69 14.33 19.89
N PHE A 75 1.96 14.06 18.81
CA PHE A 75 2.27 12.95 17.92
C PHE A 75 3.68 13.10 17.32
N GLN A 76 4.06 14.31 16.90
CA GLN A 76 5.40 14.57 16.37
C GLN A 76 6.52 14.38 17.40
N GLN A 77 6.28 14.71 18.68
CA GLN A 77 7.24 14.44 19.76
C GLN A 77 7.36 12.94 20.02
N ASP A 78 6.23 12.23 20.10
CA ASP A 78 6.19 10.79 20.34
C ASP A 78 6.79 9.99 19.19
N SER A 79 6.59 10.43 17.94
CA SER A 79 7.15 9.78 16.75
C SER A 79 8.67 9.88 16.72
N ARG A 80 9.25 11.05 17.01
CA ARG A 80 10.71 11.21 17.12
C ARG A 80 11.32 10.33 18.23
N ALA A 81 10.60 10.16 19.34
CA ALA A 81 11.10 9.38 20.46
C ALA A 81 10.99 7.86 20.25
N ARG A 82 10.00 7.39 19.48
CA ARG A 82 9.65 5.96 19.40
C ARG A 82 9.74 5.34 18.01
N LEU A 83 9.72 6.15 16.95
CA LEU A 83 9.70 5.69 15.55
C LEU A 83 11.00 6.03 14.82
N THR A 84 11.98 6.63 15.50
CA THR A 84 13.34 6.78 14.99
C THR A 84 14.18 5.60 15.44
N TYR A 85 14.82 4.92 14.50
CA TYR A 85 15.79 3.87 14.78
C TYR A 85 17.03 4.49 15.42
N GLY A 86 17.37 4.09 16.65
CA GLY A 86 18.34 4.78 17.50
C GLY A 86 19.76 4.22 17.45
N ASP A 87 19.93 3.03 16.88
CA ASP A 87 21.11 2.19 17.01
C ASP A 87 21.65 1.72 15.66
N GLY A 88 22.47 2.58 15.05
CA GLY A 88 23.40 2.20 13.97
C GLY A 88 24.76 1.81 14.52
#